data_AF-A0A831P4W6-F1
#
_entry.id   AF-A0A831P4W6-F1
#
_cell.length_a   1.000
_cell.length_b   1.000
_cell.length_c   1.000
_cell.angle_alpha   90.00
_cell.angle_beta   90.00
_cell.angle_gamma   90.00
#
_symmetry.space_group_name_H-M   'P 1'
#
loop_
_entity.id
_entity.type
_entity.pdbx_description
1 polymer ?
#
loop_
_entity_poly.entity_id
_entity_poly.type
_entity_poly.pdbx_seq_one_letter_code
_entity_poly.pdbx_strand_id
1 'polypeptide(L)'
;DSCVPMRLPVADFQPRRSQRRCLARNRDLEMRVVGPGFREEHFRLYRRYIRSRHPGGGMDDPDPERYVSFLTSPWSDTRFHEFRLGTRLMAVAVVDYMEQGLSAVYTYFEPDAPERGLGTYAILRQVEAARRDGHPWVYLGYWIPECDKMRYKDQFRPFEIYREGTWRKGG
;
A
#
# COMPACT_ATOMS: atom_id res chain seq x y z
N ASP A 1 -14.18 3.83 -19.09
CA ASP A 1 -14.53 4.01 -17.67
C ASP A 1 -14.98 2.72 -17.00
N SER A 2 -14.04 1.97 -16.42
CA SER A 2 -14.40 0.92 -15.47
C SER A 2 -13.28 0.75 -14.45
N CYS A 3 -13.56 1.12 -13.21
CA CYS A 3 -12.73 0.86 -12.04
C CYS A 3 -12.75 -0.64 -11.77
N VAL A 4 -11.66 -1.36 -12.08
CA VAL A 4 -11.60 -2.83 -11.94
C VAL A 4 -10.75 -3.23 -10.73
N PRO A 5 -11.23 -4.13 -9.86
CA PRO A 5 -10.40 -4.71 -8.80
C PRO A 5 -9.15 -5.38 -9.38
N MET A 6 -8.00 -5.15 -8.74
CA MET A 6 -6.71 -5.72 -9.15
C MET A 6 -6.07 -6.48 -7.99
N ARG A 7 -5.48 -7.65 -8.27
CA ARG A 7 -4.70 -8.42 -7.30
C ARG A 7 -3.43 -9.01 -7.91
N LEU A 8 -2.48 -9.36 -7.06
CA LEU A 8 -1.22 -10.02 -7.42
C LEU A 8 -1.29 -11.48 -6.96
N PRO A 9 -1.08 -12.47 -7.86
CA PRO A 9 -0.85 -13.85 -7.45
C PRO A 9 0.53 -13.98 -6.79
N VAL A 10 0.55 -14.24 -5.48
CA VAL A 10 1.77 -14.19 -4.66
C VAL A 10 2.78 -15.26 -5.09
N ALA A 11 2.30 -16.46 -5.44
CA ALA A 11 3.15 -17.56 -5.89
C ALA A 11 3.93 -17.20 -7.19
N ASP A 12 3.27 -16.49 -8.11
CA ASP A 12 3.85 -16.15 -9.42
C ASP A 12 4.57 -14.80 -9.42
N PHE A 13 4.40 -13.97 -8.38
CA PHE A 13 4.96 -12.62 -8.34
C PHE A 13 6.48 -12.64 -8.16
N GLN A 14 7.20 -12.10 -9.15
CA GLN A 14 8.64 -11.89 -9.10
C GLN A 14 8.99 -10.40 -9.27
N PRO A 15 9.70 -9.78 -8.29
CA PRO A 15 10.11 -8.40 -8.41
C PRO A 15 11.00 -8.18 -9.63
N ARG A 16 10.65 -7.20 -10.48
CA ARG A 16 11.45 -6.76 -11.63
C ARG A 16 12.71 -6.02 -11.19
N ARG A 17 13.64 -5.75 -12.11
CA ARG A 17 14.94 -5.10 -11.80
C ARG A 17 14.78 -3.79 -11.02
N SER A 18 13.80 -2.94 -11.37
CA SER A 18 13.51 -1.69 -10.65
C SER A 18 13.00 -1.93 -9.22
N GLN A 19 12.11 -2.91 -9.04
CA GLN A 19 11.57 -3.31 -7.73
C GLN A 19 12.67 -3.93 -6.84
N ARG A 20 13.55 -4.77 -7.39
CA ARG A 20 14.72 -5.30 -6.66
C ARG A 20 15.66 -4.18 -6.20
N ARG A 21 15.91 -3.17 -7.04
CA ARG A 21 16.67 -1.98 -6.63
C ARG A 21 15.96 -1.19 -5.53
N CYS A 22 14.63 -1.08 -5.61
CA CYS A 22 13.83 -0.44 -4.56
C CYS A 22 13.97 -1.18 -3.21
N LEU A 23 13.87 -2.51 -3.21
CA LEU A 23 14.12 -3.33 -2.01
C LEU A 23 15.54 -3.10 -1.47
N ALA A 24 16.56 -3.18 -2.33
CA ALA A 24 17.95 -3.01 -1.92
C ALA A 24 18.23 -1.62 -1.29
N ARG A 25 17.63 -0.56 -1.84
CA ARG A 25 17.78 0.81 -1.33
C ARG A 25 17.18 1.00 0.07
N ASN A 26 16.15 0.23 0.40
CA ASN A 26 15.41 0.34 1.66
C ASN A 26 15.72 -0.81 2.63
N ARG A 27 16.87 -1.48 2.46
CA ARG A 27 17.33 -2.55 3.37
C ARG A 27 17.57 -2.06 4.81
N ASP A 28 17.71 -0.75 4.98
CA ASP A 28 17.86 -0.05 6.25
C ASP A 28 16.51 0.17 6.97
N LEU A 29 15.38 -0.14 6.32
CA LEU A 29 14.06 -0.02 6.91
C LEU A 29 13.62 -1.31 7.60
N GLU A 30 13.25 -1.20 8.87
CA GLU A 30 12.58 -2.25 9.63
C GLU A 30 11.07 -2.19 9.37
N MET A 31 10.43 -3.34 9.15
CA MET A 31 8.97 -3.43 9.07
C MET A 31 8.40 -3.94 10.40
N ARG A 32 7.46 -3.18 10.99
CA ARG A 32 6.71 -3.59 12.19
C ARG A 32 5.22 -3.66 11.88
N VAL A 33 4.57 -4.73 12.30
CA VAL A 33 3.11 -4.86 12.20
C VAL A 33 2.50 -4.46 13.53
N VAL A 34 1.66 -3.42 13.52
CA VAL A 34 0.99 -2.91 14.72
C VAL A 34 -0.52 -2.89 14.52
N GLY A 35 -1.26 -2.98 15.63
CA GLY A 35 -2.71 -2.89 15.62
C GLY A 35 -3.19 -1.52 15.11
N PRO A 36 -4.43 -1.46 14.57
CA PRO A 36 -5.00 -0.22 14.08
C PRO A 36 -5.22 0.75 15.25
N GLY A 37 -5.24 2.05 14.97
CA GLY A 37 -5.53 3.07 15.98
C GLY A 37 -4.77 4.36 15.78
N PHE A 38 -5.26 5.42 16.43
CA PHE A 38 -4.63 6.73 16.37
C PHE A 38 -3.26 6.70 17.03
N ARG A 39 -2.25 7.18 16.29
CA ARG A 39 -0.92 7.47 16.81
C ARG A 39 -0.50 8.82 16.24
N GLU A 40 -0.04 9.70 17.12
CA GLU A 40 0.26 11.07 16.70
C GLU A 40 1.35 11.12 15.60
N GLU A 41 2.39 10.28 15.70
CA GLU A 41 3.44 10.19 14.68
C GLU A 41 2.89 9.76 13.32
N HIS A 42 1.95 8.81 13.29
CA HIS A 42 1.30 8.34 12.06
C HIS A 42 0.52 9.47 11.40
N PHE A 43 -0.27 10.18 12.21
CA PHE A 43 -1.10 11.29 11.74
C PHE A 43 -0.26 12.47 11.24
N ARG A 44 0.86 12.80 11.91
CA ARG A 44 1.81 13.81 11.43
C ARG A 44 2.39 13.44 10.06
N LEU A 45 2.78 12.18 9.86
CA LEU A 45 3.27 11.70 8.56
C LEU A 45 2.18 11.76 7.49
N TYR A 46 0.96 11.33 7.81
CA TYR A 46 -0.20 11.40 6.92
C TYR A 46 -0.48 12.84 6.46
N ARG A 47 -0.51 13.82 7.39
CA ARG A 47 -0.69 15.24 7.05
C ARG A 47 0.34 15.75 6.05
N ARG A 48 1.61 15.45 6.29
CA ARG A 48 2.71 15.84 5.39
C ARG A 48 2.55 15.20 4.02
N TYR A 49 2.23 13.91 3.98
CA TYR A 49 2.00 13.18 2.73
C TYR A 49 0.84 13.76 1.93
N ILE A 50 -0.33 13.97 2.54
CA ILE A 50 -1.51 14.52 1.87
C ILE A 50 -1.22 15.92 1.31
N ARG A 51 -0.61 16.81 2.11
CA ARG A 51 -0.24 18.16 1.65
C ARG A 51 0.69 18.13 0.44
N SER A 52 1.63 17.19 0.39
CA SER A 52 2.55 17.05 -0.75
C SER A 52 1.86 16.52 -2.02
N ARG A 53 0.80 15.69 -1.87
CA ARG A 53 0.15 14.99 -2.99
C ARG A 53 -1.12 15.66 -3.48
N HIS A 54 -1.76 16.48 -2.64
CA HIS A 54 -3.04 17.12 -2.89
C HIS A 54 -3.02 18.63 -2.59
N PRO A 55 -2.09 19.42 -3.17
CA PRO A 55 -2.06 20.86 -2.93
C PRO A 55 -3.39 21.50 -3.36
N GLY A 56 -4.10 22.14 -2.42
CA GLY A 56 -5.38 22.82 -2.69
C GLY A 56 -6.59 21.88 -2.81
N GLY A 57 -6.47 20.61 -2.42
CA GLY A 57 -7.52 19.60 -2.54
C GLY A 57 -8.56 19.57 -1.43
N GLY A 58 -8.56 20.55 -0.51
CA GLY A 58 -9.50 20.61 0.61
C GLY A 58 -9.25 19.57 1.73
N MET A 59 -8.16 18.78 1.64
CA MET A 59 -7.70 17.84 2.67
C MET A 59 -6.49 18.37 3.46
N ASP A 60 -6.25 19.68 3.42
CA ASP A 60 -5.05 20.32 3.96
C ASP A 60 -4.99 20.35 5.49
N ASP A 61 -6.13 20.06 6.13
CA ASP A 61 -6.28 19.88 7.56
C ASP A 61 -7.15 18.64 7.89
N PRO A 62 -6.57 17.43 7.85
CA PRO A 62 -7.34 16.23 8.18
C PRO A 62 -7.67 16.24 9.67
N ASP A 63 -8.89 15.87 10.01
CA ASP A 63 -9.37 15.67 11.37
C ASP A 63 -8.85 14.30 11.90
N PRO A 64 -8.22 14.24 13.10
CA PRO A 64 -7.78 13.00 13.73
C PRO A 64 -8.85 11.90 13.82
N GLU A 65 -10.11 12.26 14.07
CA GLU A 65 -11.22 11.30 14.19
C GLU A 65 -11.61 10.74 12.82
N ARG A 66 -11.56 11.58 11.79
CA ARG A 66 -11.76 11.17 10.39
C ARG A 66 -10.61 10.32 9.87
N TYR A 67 -9.39 10.56 10.35
CA TYR A 67 -8.22 9.80 9.93
C TYR A 67 -8.34 8.31 10.27
N VAL A 68 -8.70 7.96 11.51
CA VAL A 68 -8.81 6.54 11.90
C VAL A 68 -10.02 5.89 11.24
N SER A 69 -11.18 6.56 11.25
CA SER A 69 -12.40 6.03 10.63
C SER A 69 -12.29 5.87 9.12
N PHE A 70 -11.47 6.68 8.45
CA PHE A 70 -11.14 6.51 7.03
C PHE A 70 -10.25 5.27 6.77
N LEU A 71 -9.32 4.99 7.68
CA LEU A 71 -8.31 3.94 7.50
C LEU A 71 -8.72 2.58 8.05
N THR A 72 -9.81 2.49 8.80
CA THR A 72 -10.18 1.27 9.52
C THR A 72 -11.66 0.98 9.35
N SER A 73 -12.03 -0.29 9.48
CA SER A 73 -13.43 -0.72 9.44
C SER A 73 -13.65 -1.77 10.52
N PRO A 74 -14.72 -1.69 11.33
CA PRO A 74 -14.95 -2.63 12.45
C PRO A 74 -15.05 -4.11 12.04
N TRP A 75 -15.41 -4.38 10.79
CA TRP A 75 -15.57 -5.74 10.25
C TRP A 75 -14.31 -6.31 9.61
N SER A 76 -13.20 -5.57 9.62
CA SER A 76 -11.94 -5.97 8.98
C SER A 76 -10.83 -6.16 10.01
N ASP A 77 -9.98 -7.17 9.83
CA ASP A 77 -8.69 -7.29 10.53
C ASP A 77 -7.68 -6.34 9.90
N THR A 78 -7.87 -5.04 10.15
CA THR A 78 -6.96 -3.99 9.68
C THR A 78 -5.71 -3.94 10.55
N ARG A 79 -4.53 -4.00 9.95
CA ARG A 79 -3.23 -3.83 10.62
C ARG A 79 -2.40 -2.79 9.89
N PHE A 80 -1.52 -2.12 10.62
CA PHE A 80 -0.62 -1.12 10.06
C PHE A 80 0.78 -1.71 9.94
N HIS A 81 1.33 -1.72 8.73
CA HIS A 81 2.74 -2.03 8.50
C HIS A 81 3.53 -0.73 8.56
N GLU A 82 4.22 -0.51 9.68
CA GLU A 82 5.18 0.58 9.83
C GLU A 82 6.49 0.23 9.15
N PHE A 83 7.07 1.17 8.41
CA PHE A 83 8.43 1.09 7.90
C PHE A 83 9.27 2.15 8.59
N ARG A 84 10.28 1.73 9.37
CA ARG A 84 11.06 2.62 10.23
C ARG A 84 12.54 2.63 9.86
N LEU A 85 13.14 3.81 9.83
CA LEU A 85 14.59 4.00 9.76
C LEU A 85 15.09 4.28 11.17
N GLY A 86 15.59 3.24 11.86
CA GLY A 86 15.83 3.31 13.29
C GLY A 86 14.55 3.68 14.05
N THR A 87 14.54 4.81 14.75
CA THR A 87 13.36 5.31 15.47
C THR A 87 12.42 6.14 14.60
N ARG A 88 12.80 6.55 13.39
CA ARG A 88 11.97 7.44 12.54
C ARG A 88 10.97 6.64 11.72
N LEU A 89 9.69 6.99 11.79
CA LEU A 89 8.67 6.44 10.89
C LEU A 89 8.80 7.02 9.47
N MET A 90 9.00 6.15 8.48
CA MET A 90 9.19 6.53 7.08
C MET A 90 7.96 6.29 6.22
N ALA A 91 7.20 5.22 6.50
CA ALA A 91 5.96 4.92 5.79
C ALA A 91 5.03 4.08 6.65
N VAL A 92 3.75 4.13 6.33
CA VAL A 92 2.74 3.21 6.86
C VAL A 92 1.90 2.71 5.70
N ALA A 93 1.77 1.38 5.60
CA ALA A 93 0.75 0.74 4.80
C ALA A 93 -0.38 0.24 5.70
N VAL A 94 -1.60 0.60 5.34
CA VAL A 94 -2.82 0.12 5.97
C VAL A 94 -3.30 -1.10 5.21
N VAL A 95 -3.36 -2.24 5.91
CA VAL A 95 -3.53 -3.55 5.29
C VAL A 95 -4.66 -4.29 5.98
N ASP A 96 -5.67 -4.71 5.22
CA ASP A 96 -6.67 -5.65 5.72
C ASP A 96 -6.21 -7.08 5.50
N TYR A 97 -6.23 -7.88 6.57
CA TYR A 97 -5.95 -9.31 6.52
C TYR A 97 -7.26 -10.06 6.26
N MET A 98 -7.29 -10.83 5.19
CA MET A 98 -8.42 -11.63 4.76
C MET A 98 -8.00 -13.09 4.64
N GLU A 99 -8.96 -14.01 4.67
CA GLU A 99 -8.71 -15.45 4.53
C GLU A 99 -7.84 -15.77 3.30
N GLN A 100 -8.15 -15.12 2.19
CA GLN A 100 -7.53 -15.37 0.89
C GLN A 100 -6.41 -14.37 0.55
N GLY A 101 -6.06 -13.44 1.44
CA GLY A 101 -4.96 -12.52 1.15
C GLY A 101 -4.93 -11.23 1.93
N LEU A 102 -4.03 -10.35 1.49
CA LEU A 102 -3.87 -9.00 2.06
C LEU A 102 -4.49 -7.96 1.13
N SER A 103 -5.23 -6.99 1.67
CA SER A 103 -5.72 -5.85 0.90
C SER A 103 -4.94 -4.59 1.24
N ALA A 104 -4.28 -4.00 0.25
CA ALA A 104 -3.61 -2.71 0.37
C ALA A 104 -4.65 -1.58 0.35
N VAL A 105 -5.15 -1.18 1.52
CA VAL A 105 -6.20 -0.17 1.67
C VAL A 105 -5.66 1.22 1.35
N TYR A 106 -4.56 1.59 2.00
CA TYR A 106 -3.96 2.90 1.84
C TYR A 106 -2.46 2.87 2.18
N THR A 107 -1.70 3.81 1.64
CA THR A 107 -0.28 3.96 2.00
C THR A 107 0.09 5.43 1.98
N TYR A 108 0.66 5.90 3.08
CA TYR A 108 1.25 7.24 3.21
C TYR A 108 2.69 7.11 3.68
N PHE A 109 3.54 8.02 3.23
CA PHE A 109 4.98 7.91 3.41
C PHE A 109 5.66 9.27 3.40
N GLU A 110 6.93 9.26 3.80
CA GLU A 110 7.81 10.42 3.87
C GLU A 110 7.89 11.10 2.49
N PRO A 111 7.26 12.28 2.31
CA PRO A 111 7.22 12.94 1.01
C PRO A 111 8.57 13.50 0.58
N ASP A 112 9.47 13.78 1.53
CA ASP A 112 10.79 14.38 1.28
C ASP A 112 11.87 13.32 0.98
N ALA A 113 11.47 12.07 0.72
CA ALA A 113 12.37 10.97 0.31
C ALA A 113 11.88 10.24 -0.96
N PRO A 114 11.58 10.96 -2.07
CA PRO A 114 11.02 10.36 -3.28
C PRO A 114 11.93 9.30 -3.91
N GLU A 115 13.24 9.44 -3.80
CA GLU A 115 14.26 8.51 -4.31
C GLU A 115 14.18 7.13 -3.64
N ARG A 116 13.61 7.04 -2.44
CA ARG A 116 13.39 5.77 -1.75
C ARG A 116 12.32 4.92 -2.40
N GLY A 117 11.32 5.51 -3.07
CA GLY A 117 10.24 4.75 -3.69
C GLY A 117 9.36 4.00 -2.68
N LEU A 118 9.07 4.63 -1.54
CA LEU A 118 8.45 4.00 -0.37
C LEU A 118 7.08 3.37 -0.65
N GLY A 119 6.27 3.94 -1.55
CA GLY A 119 5.01 3.31 -1.97
C GLY A 119 5.23 1.97 -2.69
N THR A 120 6.22 1.88 -3.57
CA THR A 120 6.60 0.61 -4.22
C THR A 120 7.17 -0.37 -3.20
N TYR A 121 8.03 0.11 -2.30
CA TYR A 121 8.59 -0.71 -1.22
C TYR A 121 7.48 -1.35 -0.37
N ALA A 122 6.49 -0.55 0.05
CA ALA A 122 5.37 -1.02 0.87
C ALA A 122 4.58 -2.17 0.21
N ILE A 123 4.29 -2.08 -1.09
CA ILE A 123 3.59 -3.15 -1.81
C ILE A 123 4.46 -4.42 -1.88
N LEU A 124 5.76 -4.28 -2.17
CA LEU A 124 6.67 -5.44 -2.22
C LEU A 124 6.76 -6.15 -0.86
N ARG A 125 6.79 -5.38 0.23
CA ARG A 125 6.79 -5.91 1.60
C ARG A 125 5.47 -6.60 1.95
N GLN A 126 4.33 -6.10 1.47
CA GLN A 126 3.04 -6.79 1.59
C GLN A 126 3.03 -8.12 0.82
N VAL A 127 3.61 -8.19 -0.38
CA VAL A 127 3.75 -9.47 -1.11
C VAL A 127 4.66 -10.44 -0.36
N GLU A 128 5.76 -9.98 0.22
CA GLU A 128 6.62 -10.82 1.06
C GLU A 128 5.91 -11.31 2.33
N ALA A 129 5.11 -10.45 2.99
CA ALA A 129 4.29 -10.82 4.13
C ALA A 129 3.23 -11.86 3.75
N ALA A 130 2.48 -11.62 2.68
CA ALA A 130 1.49 -12.57 2.16
C ALA A 130 2.13 -13.92 1.84
N ARG A 131 3.32 -13.93 1.21
CA ARG A 131 4.05 -15.16 0.91
C ARG A 131 4.45 -15.93 2.18
N ARG A 132 5.00 -15.24 3.17
CA ARG A 132 5.38 -15.85 4.46
C ARG A 132 4.17 -16.43 5.18
N ASP A 133 3.04 -15.74 5.11
CA ASP A 133 1.82 -16.10 5.82
C ASP A 133 0.96 -17.11 5.02
N GLY A 134 1.42 -17.57 3.85
CA GLY A 134 0.76 -18.58 3.02
C GLY A 134 -0.43 -18.06 2.20
N HIS A 135 -0.59 -16.74 2.10
CA HIS A 135 -1.69 -16.13 1.38
C HIS A 135 -1.48 -16.16 -0.14
N PRO A 136 -2.51 -16.54 -0.92
CA PRO A 136 -2.39 -16.64 -2.37
C PRO A 136 -2.41 -15.28 -3.09
N TRP A 137 -3.01 -14.24 -2.50
CA TRP A 137 -3.19 -12.96 -3.17
C TRP A 137 -2.82 -11.73 -2.33
N VAL A 138 -2.39 -10.67 -3.03
CA VAL A 138 -2.39 -9.30 -2.51
C VAL A 138 -3.28 -8.44 -3.39
N TYR A 139 -4.35 -7.90 -2.82
CA TYR A 139 -5.31 -7.04 -3.48
C TYR A 139 -4.80 -5.60 -3.43
N LEU A 140 -4.66 -4.96 -4.59
CA LEU A 140 -4.18 -3.58 -4.69
C LEU A 140 -5.33 -2.57 -4.80
N GLY A 141 -6.55 -2.98 -4.42
CA GLY A 141 -7.76 -2.20 -4.60
C GLY A 141 -8.13 -2.02 -6.08
N TYR A 142 -8.85 -0.94 -6.38
CA TYR A 142 -9.31 -0.69 -7.74
C TYR A 142 -8.25 -0.04 -8.64
N TRP A 143 -8.30 -0.39 -9.92
CA TRP A 143 -7.42 0.10 -10.96
C TRP A 143 -8.26 0.72 -12.09
N ILE A 144 -7.90 1.94 -12.49
CA ILE A 144 -8.45 2.62 -13.66
C ILE A 144 -7.31 2.72 -14.68
N PRO A 145 -7.37 1.95 -15.79
CA PRO A 145 -6.27 1.88 -16.77
C PRO A 145 -5.84 3.24 -17.32
N GLU A 146 -6.80 4.15 -17.51
CA GLU A 146 -6.60 5.46 -18.12
C GLU A 146 -6.11 6.53 -17.11
N CYS A 147 -5.97 6.19 -15.83
CA CYS A 147 -5.57 7.14 -14.79
C CYS A 147 -4.05 7.12 -14.57
N ASP A 148 -3.36 8.21 -14.93
CA ASP A 148 -1.91 8.34 -14.75
C ASP A 148 -1.45 8.15 -13.30
N LYS A 149 -2.29 8.51 -12.32
CA LYS A 149 -2.02 8.30 -10.90
C LYS A 149 -2.05 6.81 -10.49
N MET A 150 -2.63 5.94 -11.33
CA MET A 150 -2.75 4.49 -11.08
C MET A 150 -1.84 3.64 -11.98
N ARG A 151 -1.12 4.24 -12.94
CA ARG A 151 -0.12 3.57 -13.81
C ARG A 151 0.99 2.83 -13.07
N TYR A 152 1.23 3.15 -11.79
CA TYR A 152 2.22 2.44 -11.00
C TYR A 152 1.82 0.98 -10.73
N LYS A 153 0.51 0.66 -10.69
CA LYS A 153 0.02 -0.69 -10.40
C LYS A 153 0.39 -1.67 -11.52
N ASP A 154 0.40 -1.23 -12.76
CA ASP A 154 0.78 -2.00 -13.96
C ASP A 154 2.23 -2.50 -13.92
N GLN A 155 3.05 -1.92 -13.04
CA GLN A 155 4.44 -2.32 -12.87
C GLN A 155 4.58 -3.59 -12.00
N PHE A 156 3.53 -3.97 -11.28
CA PHE A 156 3.47 -5.19 -10.48
C PHE A 156 2.89 -6.33 -11.30
N ARG A 157 3.78 -7.20 -11.80
CA ARG A 157 3.42 -8.27 -12.74
C ARG A 157 3.96 -9.62 -12.26
N PRO A 158 3.25 -10.73 -12.53
CA PRO A 158 1.89 -10.77 -13.08
C PRO A 158 0.86 -10.16 -12.12
N PHE A 159 -0.27 -9.71 -12.68
CA PHE A 159 -1.44 -9.29 -11.91
C PHE A 159 -2.70 -9.88 -12.54
N GLU A 160 -3.79 -9.86 -11.79
CA GLU A 160 -5.11 -10.27 -12.22
C GLU A 160 -6.09 -9.12 -12.01
N ILE A 161 -7.07 -9.00 -12.90
CA ILE A 161 -8.16 -8.04 -12.80
C ILE A 161 -9.50 -8.77 -12.78
N TYR A 162 -10.46 -8.23 -12.04
CA TYR A 162 -11.81 -8.76 -12.00
C TYR A 162 -12.66 -8.13 -13.10
N ARG A 163 -13.09 -8.94 -14.08
CA ARG A 163 -13.96 -8.53 -15.19
C ARG A 163 -14.98 -9.62 -15.48
N GLU A 164 -16.22 -9.20 -15.76
CA GLU A 164 -17.30 -10.12 -16.17
C GLU A 164 -17.48 -11.30 -15.20
N GLY A 165 -17.41 -11.04 -13.89
CA GLY A 165 -17.58 -12.08 -12.87
C GLY A 165 -16.37 -13.00 -12.65
N THR A 166 -15.24 -12.76 -13.33
CA THR A 166 -14.07 -13.67 -13.29
C THR A 166 -12.76 -12.91 -13.10
N TRP A 167 -11.80 -13.53 -12.41
CA TRP A 167 -10.42 -13.05 -12.36
C TRP A 167 -9.67 -13.48 -13.62
N ARG A 168 -9.03 -12.54 -14.32
CA ARG A 168 -8.24 -12.79 -15.54
C ARG A 168 -6.88 -12.15 -15.43
N LYS A 169 -5.84 -12.78 -16.00
CA LYS A 169 -4.49 -12.20 -16.05
C LYS A 169 -4.51 -10.85 -16.75
N GLY A 170 -3.96 -9.84 -16.09
CA GLY A 170 -3.74 -8.51 -16.64
C GLY A 170 -2.53 -8.51 -17.56
N GLY A 171 -2.76 -8.09 -18.81
CA GLY A 171 -1.79 -8.09 -19.90
C GLY A 171 -0.55 -7.27 -19.59
#